data_AF-A0A814ZHY8-F1
#
_entry.id   AF-A0A814ZHY8-F1
#
_cell.length_a   1.000
_cell.length_b   1.000
_cell.length_c   1.000
_cell.angle_alpha   90.00
_cell.angle_beta   90.00
_cell.angle_gamma   90.00
#
_symmetry.space_group_name_H-M   'P 1'
#
loop_
_entity.id
_entity.type
_entity.pdbx_description
1 polymer ?
#
loop_
_entity_poly.entity_id
_entity_poly.type
_entity_poly.pdbx_seq_one_letter_code
_entity_poly.pdbx_strand_id
1 'polypeptide(L)'
;GVWAQDWCGKRITSFGKRVFWNWQWNENWYPNLKEKIVEWQHLYRGCRFLAYINPYIAADGSLFQEANEKKFLVRHLQPADAVYVIDFGEFNGAIVDLTNPEAFKWYKNVIRRNLLDLGISGWMADFGEYLPCDVHVYANIPGALVHNLWPILWARCNYEAIRDAGKSNEVVFFMRSGYLNVQRYCPLFWTGDQVVNFSHDAGLSVGIRSSLSLSLSHVLAVHMDIGGYFGRTIGRTREVLLRWCEIAAFNVIMRTHEGNRPLSNTQFDSDQFCIKFFARMSRIHAHLKPYSLHVIQEASRQGKSCITPHTELQYFFGKDLLIAPVVDAEVNTLTVTIPDGQWVHLWTRKAYDKHQCEIEVPLGQPAVFYRSTGEWTSLFEQIHLF
;
A
#
# COMPACT_ATOMS: atom_id res chain seq x y z
N GLY A 1 5.19 1.08 12.66
CA GLY A 1 4.26 0.01 13.01
C GLY A 1 4.75 -1.29 12.45
N VAL A 2 4.17 -2.41 12.86
CA VAL A 2 4.41 -3.75 12.28
C VAL A 2 3.18 -4.14 11.49
N TRP A 3 3.36 -4.52 10.23
CA TRP A 3 2.30 -5.08 9.41
C TRP A 3 2.56 -6.57 9.22
N ALA A 4 1.60 -7.40 9.63
CA ALA A 4 1.68 -8.85 9.49
C ALA A 4 0.45 -9.36 8.75
N GLN A 5 0.59 -9.60 7.44
CA GLN A 5 -0.51 -10.11 6.62
C GLN A 5 -0.98 -11.52 7.02
N ASP A 6 -0.09 -12.29 7.66
CA ASP A 6 -0.30 -13.65 8.13
C ASP A 6 -0.89 -13.72 9.55
N TRP A 7 -1.40 -12.60 10.09
CA TRP A 7 -2.08 -12.54 11.40
C TRP A 7 -3.24 -13.55 11.55
N CYS A 8 -3.91 -13.87 10.43
CA CYS A 8 -5.00 -14.84 10.35
C CYS A 8 -4.55 -16.25 9.90
N GLY A 9 -3.23 -16.48 9.86
CA GLY A 9 -2.63 -17.74 9.47
C GLY A 9 -2.14 -17.75 8.02
N LYS A 10 -1.52 -18.87 7.63
CA LYS A 10 -0.83 -19.04 6.35
C LYS A 10 -1.40 -20.22 5.58
N ARG A 11 -1.33 -20.15 4.26
CA ARG A 11 -1.51 -21.28 3.34
C ARG A 11 -0.30 -21.36 2.42
N ILE A 12 0.31 -22.53 2.31
CA ILE A 12 1.42 -22.76 1.38
C ILE A 12 0.85 -23.31 0.07
N THR A 13 1.20 -22.69 -1.06
CA THR A 13 0.85 -23.15 -2.41
C THR A 13 2.10 -23.10 -3.31
N SER A 14 2.04 -23.58 -4.55
CA SER A 14 3.17 -23.50 -5.49
C SER A 14 3.60 -22.05 -5.81
N PHE A 15 2.70 -21.09 -5.64
CA PHE A 15 2.98 -19.66 -5.76
C PHE A 15 3.96 -19.18 -4.67
N GLY A 16 3.85 -19.74 -3.47
CA GLY A 16 4.67 -19.39 -2.30
C GLY A 16 3.87 -19.37 -1.00
N LYS A 17 4.30 -18.53 -0.06
CA LYS A 17 3.63 -18.33 1.24
C LYS A 17 2.46 -17.36 1.03
N ARG A 18 1.22 -17.85 1.17
CA ARG A 18 -0.02 -17.06 1.09
C ARG A 18 -0.70 -16.97 2.46
N VAL A 19 -1.71 -16.11 2.55
CA VAL A 19 -2.51 -15.89 3.76
C VAL A 19 -3.70 -16.85 3.78
N PHE A 20 -4.07 -17.38 4.94
CA PHE A 20 -5.31 -18.14 5.09
C PHE A 20 -6.51 -17.17 5.19
N TRP A 21 -7.40 -17.18 4.18
CA TRP A 21 -8.48 -16.20 4.04
C TRP A 21 -9.68 -16.49 4.96
N ASN A 22 -9.43 -16.48 6.26
CA ASN A 22 -10.44 -16.54 7.31
C ASN A 22 -10.10 -15.44 8.31
N TRP A 23 -10.72 -14.26 8.17
CA TRP A 23 -10.36 -12.98 8.82
C TRP A 23 -10.57 -12.96 10.33
N GLN A 24 -9.89 -13.84 11.02
CA GLN A 24 -9.88 -14.07 12.45
C GLN A 24 -8.43 -14.25 12.86
N TRP A 25 -8.08 -13.69 14.01
CA TRP A 25 -6.75 -13.86 14.58
C TRP A 25 -6.44 -15.34 14.78
N ASN A 26 -5.26 -15.77 14.33
CA ASN A 26 -4.79 -17.13 14.51
C ASN A 26 -3.86 -17.23 15.74
N GLU A 27 -4.40 -17.73 16.85
CA GLU A 27 -3.68 -17.83 18.13
C GLU A 27 -2.47 -18.77 18.07
N ASN A 28 -2.49 -19.79 17.21
CA ASN A 28 -1.36 -20.72 17.06
C ASN A 28 -0.13 -20.03 16.45
N TRP A 29 -0.34 -19.07 15.54
CA TRP A 29 0.75 -18.32 14.90
C TRP A 29 1.15 -17.07 15.69
N TYR A 30 0.19 -16.42 16.35
CA TYR A 30 0.41 -15.19 17.10
C TYR A 30 -0.20 -15.32 18.51
N PRO A 31 0.37 -16.10 19.43
CA PRO A 31 -0.20 -16.27 20.77
C PRO A 31 -0.25 -14.94 21.53
N ASN A 32 -1.36 -14.67 22.22
CA ASN A 32 -1.62 -13.44 22.99
C ASN A 32 -1.44 -12.14 22.17
N LEU A 33 -1.87 -12.13 20.90
CA LEU A 33 -1.68 -10.98 20.01
C LEU A 33 -2.30 -9.70 20.57
N LYS A 34 -3.48 -9.79 21.20
CA LYS A 34 -4.16 -8.63 21.78
C LYS A 34 -3.29 -7.93 22.83
N GLU A 35 -2.71 -8.72 23.73
CA GLU A 35 -1.80 -8.24 24.77
C GLU A 35 -0.50 -7.70 24.15
N LYS A 36 0.03 -8.39 23.14
CA LYS A 36 1.24 -7.97 22.41
C LYS A 36 1.07 -6.64 21.70
N ILE A 37 -0.09 -6.37 21.10
CA ILE A 37 -0.38 -5.07 20.47
C ILE A 37 -0.28 -3.95 21.50
N VAL A 38 -0.87 -4.13 22.68
CA VAL A 38 -0.80 -3.15 23.77
C VAL A 38 0.64 -3.01 24.28
N GLU A 39 1.32 -4.13 24.53
CA GLU A 39 2.74 -4.16 24.94
C GLU A 39 3.63 -3.37 23.96
N TRP A 40 3.49 -3.60 22.65
CA TRP A 40 4.32 -2.93 21.65
C TRP A 40 4.04 -1.43 21.53
N GLN A 41 2.79 -1.01 21.74
CA GLN A 41 2.46 0.41 21.80
C GLN A 41 3.18 1.09 22.97
N HIS A 42 3.20 0.44 24.14
CA HIS A 42 3.87 0.98 25.33
C HIS A 42 5.40 0.93 25.23
N LEU A 43 5.98 -0.20 24.80
CA LEU A 43 7.43 -0.42 24.82
C LEU A 43 8.15 0.24 23.63
N TYR A 44 7.49 0.36 22.47
CA TYR A 44 8.14 0.77 21.22
C TYR A 44 7.58 2.07 20.65
N ARG A 45 7.57 3.13 21.48
CA ARG A 45 7.23 4.51 21.07
C ARG A 45 5.90 4.62 20.30
N GLY A 46 4.86 3.91 20.76
CA GLY A 46 3.56 3.89 20.09
C GLY A 46 3.51 3.00 18.85
N CYS A 47 4.34 1.97 18.76
CA CYS A 47 4.35 1.03 17.63
C CYS A 47 2.96 0.40 17.45
N ARG A 48 2.33 0.70 16.30
CA ARG A 48 1.02 0.17 15.93
C ARG A 48 1.14 -1.16 15.19
N PHE A 49 0.10 -1.99 15.29
CA PHE A 49 -0.01 -3.22 14.52
C PHE A 49 -1.02 -3.07 13.38
N LEU A 50 -0.67 -3.60 12.22
CA LEU A 50 -1.50 -3.61 11.02
C LEU A 50 -1.70 -5.05 10.53
N ALA A 51 -2.87 -5.32 9.95
CA ALA A 51 -3.29 -6.64 9.52
C ALA A 51 -3.60 -6.69 8.01
N TYR A 52 -4.35 -7.69 7.59
CA TYR A 52 -4.77 -7.90 6.20
C TYR A 52 -6.18 -8.47 6.14
N ILE A 53 -6.98 -8.01 5.18
CA ILE A 53 -8.30 -8.53 4.85
C ILE A 53 -8.61 -8.28 3.38
N ASN A 54 -9.41 -9.13 2.75
CA ASN A 54 -9.94 -8.92 1.39
C ASN A 54 -11.45 -9.30 1.34
N PRO A 55 -12.19 -9.08 0.24
CA PRO A 55 -13.64 -9.33 0.17
C PRO A 55 -14.03 -10.80 -0.11
N TYR A 56 -13.06 -11.71 -0.07
CA TYR A 56 -13.27 -13.15 -0.22
C TYR A 56 -13.07 -13.88 1.10
N ILE A 57 -13.61 -15.09 1.21
CA ILE A 57 -13.38 -15.97 2.36
C ILE A 57 -13.11 -17.39 1.86
N ALA A 58 -12.13 -18.07 2.47
CA ALA A 58 -11.73 -19.42 2.10
C ALA A 58 -12.88 -20.41 2.35
N ALA A 59 -13.16 -21.27 1.37
CA ALA A 59 -14.27 -22.24 1.43
C ALA A 59 -14.13 -23.26 2.58
N ASP A 60 -12.91 -23.45 3.09
CA ASP A 60 -12.58 -24.30 4.25
C ASP A 60 -12.45 -23.50 5.56
N GLY A 61 -12.86 -22.23 5.59
CA GLY A 61 -12.86 -21.34 6.77
C GLY A 61 -14.19 -21.28 7.51
N SER A 62 -14.15 -20.90 8.79
CA SER A 62 -15.35 -20.73 9.64
C SER A 62 -16.26 -19.59 9.17
N LEU A 63 -15.69 -18.49 8.67
CA LEU A 63 -16.48 -17.37 8.13
C LEU A 63 -17.27 -17.77 6.88
N PHE A 64 -16.76 -18.72 6.09
CA PHE A 64 -17.50 -19.26 4.94
C PHE A 64 -18.75 -20.01 5.38
N GLN A 65 -18.64 -20.85 6.40
CA GLN A 65 -19.78 -21.58 6.96
C GLN A 65 -20.87 -20.61 7.43
N GLU A 66 -20.49 -19.61 8.23
CA GLU A 66 -21.42 -18.58 8.71
C GLU A 66 -22.08 -17.80 7.56
N ALA A 67 -21.31 -17.37 6.56
CA ALA A 67 -21.82 -16.62 5.43
C ALA A 67 -22.75 -17.46 4.55
N ASN A 68 -22.42 -18.75 4.35
CA ASN A 68 -23.21 -19.66 3.54
C ASN A 68 -24.58 -19.95 4.17
N GLU A 69 -24.62 -20.24 5.47
CA GLU A 69 -25.86 -20.44 6.23
C GLU A 69 -26.79 -19.22 6.14
N LYS A 70 -26.21 -18.01 6.18
CA LYS A 70 -26.94 -16.74 6.09
C LYS A 70 -27.24 -16.31 4.65
N LYS A 71 -26.84 -17.08 3.65
CA LYS A 71 -26.99 -16.76 2.21
C LYS A 71 -26.35 -15.42 1.83
N PHE A 72 -25.18 -15.12 2.39
CA PHE A 72 -24.43 -13.87 2.18
C PHE A 72 -23.39 -13.95 1.06
N LEU A 73 -23.33 -15.06 0.33
CA LEU A 73 -22.35 -15.30 -0.73
C LEU A 73 -22.95 -15.09 -2.12
N VAL A 74 -22.13 -14.58 -3.04
CA VAL A 74 -22.45 -14.49 -4.47
C VAL A 74 -22.72 -15.89 -5.03
N ARG A 75 -23.63 -15.98 -6.00
CA ARG A 75 -24.08 -17.27 -6.56
C ARG A 75 -23.82 -17.35 -8.06
N HIS A 76 -23.79 -18.58 -8.58
CA HIS A 76 -23.82 -18.84 -10.02
C HIS A 76 -25.14 -18.35 -10.63
N LEU A 77 -25.12 -17.99 -11.91
CA LEU A 77 -26.36 -17.77 -12.68
C LEU A 77 -27.14 -19.09 -12.84
N GLN A 78 -26.43 -20.18 -13.12
CA GLN A 78 -27.00 -21.52 -13.26
C GLN A 78 -26.02 -22.60 -12.74
N PRO A 79 -26.44 -23.48 -11.81
CA PRO A 79 -27.70 -23.42 -11.06
C PRO A 79 -27.70 -22.23 -10.07
N ALA A 80 -28.80 -21.47 -10.03
CA ALA A 80 -28.90 -20.18 -9.32
C ALA A 80 -28.64 -20.24 -7.79
N ASP A 81 -28.80 -21.43 -7.20
CA ASP A 81 -28.61 -21.65 -5.76
C ASP A 81 -27.20 -22.12 -5.39
N ALA A 82 -26.30 -22.35 -6.36
CA ALA A 82 -24.93 -22.72 -6.04
C ALA A 82 -24.09 -21.48 -5.68
N VAL A 83 -23.35 -21.54 -4.57
CA VAL A 83 -22.37 -20.51 -4.19
C VAL A 83 -21.27 -20.45 -5.24
N TYR A 84 -20.92 -19.24 -5.68
CA TYR A 84 -19.80 -19.04 -6.58
C TYR A 84 -18.49 -19.09 -5.79
N VAL A 85 -17.65 -20.06 -6.13
CA VAL A 85 -16.29 -20.18 -5.60
C VAL A 85 -15.27 -20.01 -6.73
N ILE A 86 -14.22 -19.23 -6.47
CA ILE A 86 -13.12 -19.03 -7.39
C ILE A 86 -11.93 -19.86 -6.92
N ASP A 87 -11.30 -20.59 -7.83
CA ASP A 87 -9.96 -21.16 -7.59
C ASP A 87 -8.94 -20.03 -7.65
N PHE A 88 -8.35 -19.69 -6.51
CA PHE A 88 -7.31 -18.68 -6.42
C PHE A 88 -5.91 -19.24 -6.63
N GLY A 89 -5.78 -20.48 -7.12
CA GLY A 89 -4.52 -21.20 -7.27
C GLY A 89 -4.26 -22.07 -6.05
N GLU A 90 -4.83 -23.28 -6.07
CA GLU A 90 -4.73 -24.35 -5.06
C GLU A 90 -5.60 -24.16 -3.81
N PHE A 91 -6.53 -23.20 -3.82
CA PHE A 91 -7.62 -23.13 -2.85
C PHE A 91 -8.82 -22.34 -3.38
N ASN A 92 -10.00 -22.67 -2.87
CA ASN A 92 -11.25 -22.03 -3.26
C ASN A 92 -11.62 -20.87 -2.31
N GLY A 93 -11.91 -19.72 -2.87
CA GLY A 93 -12.43 -18.55 -2.16
C GLY A 93 -13.84 -18.21 -2.63
N ALA A 94 -14.76 -18.00 -1.69
CA ALA A 94 -16.10 -17.50 -1.97
C ALA A 94 -16.15 -15.99 -1.85
N ILE A 95 -17.07 -15.37 -2.58
CA ILE A 95 -17.24 -13.93 -2.66
C ILE A 95 -18.38 -13.50 -1.74
N VAL A 96 -18.11 -12.61 -0.80
CA VAL A 96 -19.17 -12.02 0.05
C VAL A 96 -19.97 -11.04 -0.78
N ASP A 97 -21.29 -11.20 -0.84
CA ASP A 97 -22.15 -10.36 -1.68
C ASP A 97 -22.34 -8.96 -1.08
N LEU A 98 -21.46 -8.02 -1.42
CA LEU A 98 -21.52 -6.64 -0.91
C LEU A 98 -22.73 -5.84 -1.45
N THR A 99 -23.51 -6.40 -2.38
CA THR A 99 -24.78 -5.81 -2.83
C THR A 99 -25.95 -6.19 -1.94
N ASN A 100 -25.82 -7.27 -1.16
CA ASN A 100 -26.76 -7.65 -0.11
C ASN A 100 -26.53 -6.76 1.13
N PRO A 101 -27.50 -5.92 1.55
CA PRO A 101 -27.32 -5.04 2.70
C PRO A 101 -26.99 -5.77 4.01
N GLU A 102 -27.53 -6.97 4.21
CA GLU A 102 -27.27 -7.77 5.42
C GLU A 102 -25.89 -8.42 5.37
N ALA A 103 -25.44 -8.87 4.20
CA ALA A 103 -24.07 -9.37 4.03
C ALA A 103 -23.03 -8.25 4.18
N PHE A 104 -23.32 -7.06 3.63
CA PHE A 104 -22.48 -5.86 3.78
C PHE A 104 -22.35 -5.46 5.25
N LYS A 105 -23.47 -5.43 5.99
CA LYS A 105 -23.49 -5.17 7.44
C LYS A 105 -22.75 -6.25 8.22
N TRP A 106 -22.93 -7.51 7.85
CA TRP A 106 -22.21 -8.63 8.45
C TRP A 106 -20.69 -8.49 8.25
N TYR A 107 -20.24 -8.15 7.05
CA TYR A 107 -18.81 -8.00 6.77
C TYR A 107 -18.18 -6.80 7.48
N LYS A 108 -18.90 -5.68 7.59
CA LYS A 108 -18.52 -4.58 8.48
C LYS A 108 -18.36 -5.05 9.93
N ASN A 109 -19.25 -5.91 10.41
CA ASN A 109 -19.15 -6.49 11.75
C ASN A 109 -18.00 -7.50 11.88
N VAL A 110 -17.58 -8.18 10.81
CA VAL A 110 -16.34 -8.97 10.79
C VAL A 110 -15.13 -8.06 11.00
N ILE A 111 -15.04 -6.94 10.26
CA ILE A 111 -13.98 -5.93 10.42
C ILE A 111 -13.95 -5.39 11.86
N ARG A 112 -15.12 -4.99 12.38
CA ARG A 112 -15.23 -4.47 13.74
C ARG A 112 -14.73 -5.48 14.78
N ARG A 113 -15.33 -6.67 14.80
CA ARG A 113 -15.07 -7.69 15.84
C ARG A 113 -13.67 -8.26 15.78
N ASN A 114 -13.16 -8.51 14.57
CA ASN A 114 -11.95 -9.32 14.41
C ASN A 114 -10.70 -8.46 14.20
N LEU A 115 -10.84 -7.20 13.76
CA LEU A 115 -9.71 -6.28 13.57
C LEU A 115 -9.74 -5.14 14.59
N LEU A 116 -10.79 -4.31 14.58
CA LEU A 116 -10.84 -3.11 15.40
C LEU A 116 -10.86 -3.42 16.90
N ASP A 117 -11.71 -4.35 17.34
CA ASP A 117 -11.82 -4.74 18.76
C ASP A 117 -10.57 -5.50 19.27
N LEU A 118 -9.73 -5.99 18.35
CA LEU A 118 -8.42 -6.58 18.65
C LEU A 118 -7.32 -5.51 18.88
N GLY A 119 -7.60 -4.24 18.55
CA GLY A 119 -6.64 -3.13 18.66
C GLY A 119 -5.80 -2.91 17.41
N ILE A 120 -6.17 -3.52 16.28
CA ILE A 120 -5.49 -3.31 14.99
C ILE A 120 -5.71 -1.87 14.52
N SER A 121 -4.62 -1.16 14.23
CA SER A 121 -4.64 0.26 13.83
C SER A 121 -4.61 0.50 12.31
N GLY A 122 -4.68 -0.57 11.53
CA GLY A 122 -4.76 -0.46 10.08
C GLY A 122 -4.60 -1.78 9.36
N TRP A 123 -4.83 -1.81 8.06
CA TRP A 123 -4.69 -3.05 7.29
C TRP A 123 -4.56 -2.79 5.79
N MET A 124 -3.99 -3.77 5.10
CA MET A 124 -4.19 -3.91 3.66
C MET A 124 -5.62 -4.41 3.43
N ALA A 125 -6.45 -3.60 2.77
CA ALA A 125 -7.76 -3.99 2.25
C ALA A 125 -7.56 -4.42 0.79
N ASP A 126 -7.14 -5.66 0.62
CA ASP A 126 -6.67 -6.19 -0.67
C ASP A 126 -7.84 -6.56 -1.59
N PHE A 127 -7.52 -6.77 -2.86
CA PHE A 127 -8.43 -7.13 -3.94
C PHE A 127 -9.59 -6.15 -4.17
N GLY A 128 -10.57 -6.61 -4.95
CA GLY A 128 -11.78 -5.90 -5.37
C GLY A 128 -12.07 -6.11 -6.86
N GLU A 129 -11.12 -6.68 -7.60
CA GLU A 129 -11.03 -6.74 -9.05
C GLU A 129 -11.38 -8.12 -9.65
N TYR A 130 -11.80 -9.10 -8.83
CA TYR A 130 -12.04 -10.49 -9.26
C TYR A 130 -13.51 -10.92 -9.24
N LEU A 131 -14.48 -10.00 -9.15
CA LEU A 131 -15.89 -10.39 -9.29
C LEU A 131 -16.14 -10.90 -10.72
N PRO A 132 -16.54 -12.16 -10.94
CA PRO A 132 -16.78 -12.65 -12.30
C PRO A 132 -17.99 -11.96 -12.94
N CYS A 133 -18.00 -11.85 -14.26
CA CYS A 133 -19.10 -11.19 -14.97
C CYS A 133 -20.37 -12.05 -15.04
N ASP A 134 -20.24 -13.35 -14.87
CA ASP A 134 -21.25 -14.40 -15.02
C ASP A 134 -21.85 -14.86 -13.68
N VAL A 135 -22.03 -13.91 -12.75
CA VAL A 135 -22.57 -14.16 -11.42
C VAL A 135 -23.98 -13.59 -11.22
N HIS A 136 -24.69 -14.17 -10.26
CA HIS A 136 -25.90 -13.60 -9.68
C HIS A 136 -25.56 -12.94 -8.34
N VAL A 137 -25.89 -11.65 -8.21
CA VAL A 137 -25.78 -10.87 -6.97
C VAL A 137 -27.16 -10.50 -6.44
N TYR A 138 -27.28 -10.23 -5.14
CA TYR A 138 -28.52 -9.92 -4.44
C TYR A 138 -29.25 -8.71 -5.04
N ALA A 139 -28.54 -7.68 -5.47
CA ALA A 139 -29.15 -6.50 -6.09
C ALA A 139 -29.80 -6.79 -7.46
N ASN A 140 -29.68 -8.01 -8.00
CA ASN A 140 -30.22 -8.43 -9.29
C ASN A 140 -29.79 -7.51 -10.46
N ILE A 141 -28.56 -7.00 -10.37
CA ILE A 141 -27.88 -6.25 -11.44
C ILE A 141 -26.93 -7.24 -12.14
N PRO A 142 -26.81 -7.21 -13.48
CA PRO A 142 -25.85 -8.05 -14.19
C PRO A 142 -24.44 -7.96 -13.60
N GLY A 143 -23.80 -9.10 -13.32
CA GLY A 143 -22.46 -9.17 -12.73
C GLY A 143 -21.42 -8.32 -13.47
N ALA A 144 -21.49 -8.31 -14.81
CA ALA A 144 -20.64 -7.46 -15.66
C ALA A 144 -20.73 -5.95 -15.34
N LEU A 145 -21.90 -5.45 -14.94
CA LEU A 145 -22.06 -4.04 -14.53
C LEU A 145 -21.57 -3.80 -13.10
N VAL A 146 -21.62 -4.83 -12.25
CA VAL A 146 -21.20 -4.77 -10.85
C VAL A 146 -19.69 -4.95 -10.69
N HIS A 147 -19.01 -5.62 -11.64
CA HIS A 147 -17.57 -5.89 -11.63
C HIS A 147 -16.73 -4.65 -11.30
N ASN A 148 -16.91 -3.56 -12.06
CA ASN A 148 -16.19 -2.31 -11.84
C ASN A 148 -16.66 -1.55 -10.58
N LEU A 149 -17.86 -1.82 -10.07
CA LEU A 149 -18.36 -1.21 -8.84
C LEU A 149 -17.82 -1.92 -7.59
N TRP A 150 -17.32 -3.13 -7.72
CA TRP A 150 -16.91 -3.97 -6.60
C TRP A 150 -15.82 -3.36 -5.72
N PRO A 151 -14.74 -2.75 -6.27
CA PRO A 151 -13.75 -2.05 -5.45
C PRO A 151 -14.36 -0.90 -4.64
N ILE A 152 -15.39 -0.22 -5.15
CA ILE A 152 -16.06 0.88 -4.45
C ILE A 152 -16.89 0.34 -3.28
N LEU A 153 -17.64 -0.74 -3.50
CA LEU A 153 -18.41 -1.40 -2.43
C LEU A 153 -17.47 -1.90 -1.32
N TRP A 154 -16.33 -2.47 -1.70
CA TRP A 154 -15.31 -2.94 -0.76
C TRP A 154 -14.67 -1.78 0.02
N ALA A 155 -14.29 -0.70 -0.64
CA ALA A 155 -13.78 0.51 -0.01
C ALA A 155 -14.80 1.10 0.99
N ARG A 156 -16.08 1.18 0.60
CA ARG A 156 -17.17 1.66 1.46
C ARG A 156 -17.33 0.78 2.71
N CYS A 157 -17.24 -0.54 2.57
CA CYS A 157 -17.33 -1.47 3.70
C CYS A 157 -16.25 -1.17 4.76
N ASN A 158 -14.99 -1.01 4.34
CA ASN A 158 -13.88 -0.68 5.24
C ASN A 158 -14.05 0.71 5.88
N TYR A 159 -14.34 1.71 5.06
CA TYR A 159 -14.55 3.09 5.50
C TYR A 159 -15.66 3.18 6.56
N GLU A 160 -16.83 2.58 6.31
CA GLU A 160 -17.94 2.64 7.24
C GLU A 160 -17.68 1.85 8.51
N ALA A 161 -16.96 0.71 8.45
CA ALA A 161 -16.58 -0.03 9.66
C ALA A 161 -15.72 0.83 10.60
N ILE A 162 -14.76 1.57 10.06
CA ILE A 162 -13.90 2.48 10.84
C ILE A 162 -14.70 3.68 11.37
N ARG A 163 -15.52 4.30 10.51
CA ARG A 163 -16.35 5.46 10.87
C ARG A 163 -17.33 5.10 11.99
N ASP A 164 -18.05 3.99 11.85
CA ASP A 164 -19.08 3.58 12.80
C ASP A 164 -18.49 3.09 14.14
N ALA A 165 -17.20 2.74 14.16
CA ALA A 165 -16.44 2.48 15.38
C ALA A 165 -15.85 3.76 16.02
N GLY A 166 -16.02 4.94 15.40
CA GLY A 166 -15.44 6.20 15.88
C GLY A 166 -13.92 6.27 15.73
N LYS A 167 -13.33 5.50 14.79
CA LYS A 167 -11.88 5.31 14.67
C LYS A 167 -11.24 6.04 13.47
N SER A 168 -11.96 6.96 12.83
CA SER A 168 -11.52 7.65 11.60
C SER A 168 -10.21 8.43 11.73
N ASN A 169 -9.82 8.85 12.94
CA ASN A 169 -8.55 9.56 13.19
C ASN A 169 -7.43 8.65 13.70
N GLU A 170 -7.70 7.35 13.88
CA GLU A 170 -6.78 6.41 14.53
C GLU A 170 -6.37 5.23 13.64
N VAL A 171 -7.23 4.87 12.68
CA VAL A 171 -7.11 3.67 11.85
C VAL A 171 -7.01 4.06 10.38
N VAL A 172 -6.07 3.43 9.68
CA VAL A 172 -5.88 3.61 8.23
C VAL A 172 -5.91 2.28 7.51
N PHE A 173 -6.62 2.20 6.38
CA PHE A 173 -6.51 1.08 5.46
C PHE A 173 -6.00 1.58 4.11
N PHE A 174 -5.47 0.66 3.31
CA PHE A 174 -4.99 0.96 1.96
C PHE A 174 -5.41 -0.13 0.98
N MET A 175 -5.70 0.28 -0.25
CA MET A 175 -6.23 -0.58 -1.32
C MET A 175 -5.38 -0.49 -2.59
N ARG A 176 -5.43 -1.52 -3.44
CA ARG A 176 -4.87 -1.49 -4.80
C ARG A 176 -5.94 -1.30 -5.86
N SER A 177 -7.11 -1.90 -5.63
CA SER A 177 -8.23 -1.87 -6.57
C SER A 177 -9.08 -0.63 -6.32
N GLY A 178 -9.52 0.00 -7.41
CA GLY A 178 -10.34 1.20 -7.36
C GLY A 178 -11.09 1.39 -8.67
N TYR A 179 -12.17 2.17 -8.61
CA TYR A 179 -12.91 2.65 -9.77
C TYR A 179 -13.41 4.08 -9.48
N LEU A 180 -14.26 4.62 -10.34
CA LEU A 180 -14.76 5.99 -10.24
C LEU A 180 -15.28 6.32 -8.82
N ASN A 181 -14.81 7.41 -8.24
CA ASN A 181 -15.19 7.93 -6.90
C ASN A 181 -14.75 7.09 -5.69
N VAL A 182 -13.89 6.09 -5.85
CA VAL A 182 -13.34 5.32 -4.72
C VAL A 182 -12.62 6.21 -3.68
N GLN A 183 -12.09 7.36 -4.11
CA GLN A 183 -11.40 8.36 -3.30
C GLN A 183 -12.25 8.88 -2.13
N ARG A 184 -13.59 8.83 -2.25
CA ARG A 184 -14.52 9.18 -1.17
C ARG A 184 -14.37 8.26 0.05
N TYR A 185 -13.99 7.01 -0.17
CA TYR A 185 -13.92 5.98 0.88
C TYR A 185 -12.47 5.60 1.20
N CYS A 186 -11.59 5.54 0.20
CA CYS A 186 -10.19 5.17 0.36
C CYS A 186 -9.27 6.25 -0.21
N PRO A 187 -8.65 7.09 0.62
CA PRO A 187 -7.72 8.12 0.15
C PRO A 187 -6.27 7.64 0.00
N LEU A 188 -5.94 6.45 0.52
CA LEU A 188 -4.58 5.88 0.51
C LEU A 188 -4.53 4.62 -0.36
N PHE A 189 -3.81 4.69 -1.46
CA PHE A 189 -3.58 3.54 -2.35
C PHE A 189 -2.17 2.98 -2.20
N TRP A 190 -2.01 1.71 -2.54
CA TRP A 190 -0.72 1.18 -2.96
C TRP A 190 -0.79 0.67 -4.39
N THR A 191 0.35 0.63 -5.07
CA THR A 191 0.45 0.35 -6.51
C THR A 191 0.24 -1.12 -6.90
N GLY A 192 -0.10 -2.00 -5.98
CA GLY A 192 -0.23 -3.43 -6.27
C GLY A 192 1.12 -4.13 -6.46
N ASP A 193 1.10 -5.20 -7.26
CA ASP A 193 2.12 -6.23 -7.22
C ASP A 193 3.22 -6.00 -8.27
N GLN A 194 4.18 -5.11 -7.98
CA GLN A 194 5.34 -4.92 -8.86
C GLN A 194 6.27 -6.14 -8.83
N VAL A 195 6.93 -6.40 -9.97
CA VAL A 195 8.01 -7.39 -10.07
C VAL A 195 9.25 -6.87 -9.32
N VAL A 196 9.97 -7.77 -8.65
CA VAL A 196 11.13 -7.45 -7.80
C VAL A 196 12.41 -7.11 -8.58
N ASN A 197 12.32 -6.26 -9.60
CA ASN A 197 13.44 -5.83 -10.46
C ASN A 197 13.21 -4.46 -11.12
N PHE A 198 14.18 -3.97 -11.89
CA PHE A 198 14.09 -2.73 -12.66
C PHE A 198 13.38 -2.87 -14.02
N SER A 199 12.53 -3.88 -14.23
CA SER A 199 11.81 -4.04 -15.51
C SER A 199 10.96 -2.81 -15.84
N HIS A 200 11.00 -2.36 -17.09
CA HIS A 200 10.18 -1.25 -17.56
C HIS A 200 8.69 -1.59 -17.68
N ASP A 201 8.33 -2.88 -17.75
CA ASP A 201 6.96 -3.36 -17.95
C ASP A 201 6.24 -3.73 -16.66
N ALA A 202 6.98 -3.98 -15.57
CA ALA A 202 6.36 -4.38 -14.31
C ALA A 202 7.18 -4.05 -13.04
N GLY A 203 8.35 -3.45 -13.16
CA GLY A 203 9.28 -3.15 -12.07
C GLY A 203 9.08 -1.76 -11.46
N LEU A 204 10.18 -1.13 -11.03
CA LEU A 204 10.16 0.14 -10.32
C LEU A 204 9.44 1.26 -11.06
N SER A 205 9.83 1.44 -12.32
CA SER A 205 9.33 2.54 -13.15
C SER A 205 7.81 2.45 -13.34
N VAL A 206 7.24 1.23 -13.38
CA VAL A 206 5.79 1.03 -13.42
C VAL A 206 5.11 1.43 -12.11
N GLY A 207 5.71 1.15 -10.96
CA GLY A 207 5.21 1.64 -9.67
C GLY A 207 5.14 3.17 -9.62
N ILE A 208 6.17 3.85 -10.15
CA ILE A 208 6.19 5.32 -10.25
C ILE A 208 5.09 5.80 -11.20
N ARG A 209 5.03 5.28 -12.44
CA ARG A 209 3.99 5.66 -13.41
C ARG A 209 2.58 5.45 -12.87
N SER A 210 2.36 4.35 -12.14
CA SER A 210 1.08 4.04 -11.49
C SER A 210 0.75 5.04 -10.38
N SER A 211 1.74 5.45 -9.59
CA SER A 211 1.55 6.49 -8.57
C SER A 211 1.18 7.84 -9.20
N LEU A 212 1.83 8.18 -10.31
CA LEU A 212 1.58 9.42 -11.05
C LEU A 212 0.21 9.42 -11.73
N SER A 213 -0.22 8.32 -12.34
CA SER A 213 -1.56 8.23 -12.94
C SER A 213 -2.68 8.30 -11.88
N LEU A 214 -2.49 7.67 -10.72
CA LEU A 214 -3.41 7.80 -9.59
C LEU A 214 -3.43 9.23 -9.03
N SER A 215 -2.29 9.93 -9.05
CA SER A 215 -2.23 11.34 -8.63
C SER A 215 -3.05 12.27 -9.54
N LEU A 216 -3.02 12.03 -10.86
CA LEU A 216 -3.86 12.72 -11.85
C LEU A 216 -5.34 12.36 -11.70
N SER A 217 -5.63 11.19 -11.11
CA SER A 217 -6.97 10.76 -10.71
C SER A 217 -7.37 11.28 -9.32
N HIS A 218 -6.66 12.26 -8.77
CA HIS A 218 -6.92 12.91 -7.48
C HIS A 218 -6.93 11.95 -6.27
N VAL A 219 -6.24 10.82 -6.34
CA VAL A 219 -6.00 10.00 -5.15
C VAL A 219 -5.06 10.75 -4.22
N LEU A 220 -5.48 10.94 -2.96
CA LEU A 220 -4.78 11.80 -2.00
C LEU A 220 -3.32 11.34 -1.78
N ALA A 221 -3.10 10.06 -1.50
CA ALA A 221 -1.77 9.51 -1.26
C ALA A 221 -1.61 8.12 -1.88
N VAL A 222 -0.42 7.86 -2.42
CA VAL A 222 -0.06 6.57 -3.03
C VAL A 222 1.31 6.15 -2.53
N HIS A 223 1.47 4.87 -2.21
CA HIS A 223 2.75 4.27 -1.84
C HIS A 223 3.00 2.97 -2.59
N MET A 224 4.19 2.40 -2.42
CA MET A 224 4.61 1.16 -3.07
C MET A 224 5.11 0.17 -2.03
N ASP A 225 5.13 -1.12 -2.37
CA ASP A 225 5.92 -2.10 -1.64
C ASP A 225 7.41 -1.78 -1.82
N ILE A 226 8.12 -1.45 -0.73
CA ILE A 226 9.56 -1.20 -0.83
C ILE A 226 10.25 -2.49 -1.31
N GLY A 227 10.78 -2.45 -2.53
CA GLY A 227 11.44 -3.57 -3.22
C GLY A 227 10.52 -4.41 -4.12
N GLY A 228 9.25 -4.03 -4.32
CA GLY A 228 8.27 -4.80 -5.09
C GLY A 228 7.76 -6.04 -4.34
N TYR A 229 6.96 -6.88 -5.01
CA TYR A 229 6.27 -8.02 -4.40
C TYR A 229 6.52 -9.34 -5.14
N PHE A 230 6.36 -9.36 -6.46
CA PHE A 230 6.29 -10.60 -7.24
C PHE A 230 7.67 -11.05 -7.72
N GLY A 231 8.08 -12.24 -7.29
CA GLY A 231 9.23 -12.98 -7.83
C GLY A 231 8.88 -14.45 -8.02
N ARG A 232 9.15 -15.00 -9.21
CA ARG A 232 9.02 -16.44 -9.49
C ARG A 232 10.38 -17.09 -9.66
N THR A 233 11.07 -16.77 -10.74
CA THR A 233 12.42 -17.26 -11.07
C THR A 233 13.52 -16.25 -10.72
N ILE A 234 13.14 -15.07 -10.25
CA ILE A 234 14.03 -13.99 -9.86
C ILE A 234 13.85 -13.67 -8.38
N GLY A 235 14.90 -13.15 -7.75
CA GLY A 235 14.89 -12.64 -6.40
C GLY A 235 15.26 -11.17 -6.35
N ARG A 236 14.66 -10.44 -5.40
CA ARG A 236 14.95 -9.05 -5.11
C ARG A 236 16.43 -8.92 -4.71
N THR A 237 17.17 -8.11 -5.45
CA THR A 237 18.55 -7.77 -5.11
C THR A 237 18.59 -6.68 -4.02
N ARG A 238 19.76 -6.50 -3.41
CA ARG A 238 19.99 -5.39 -2.47
C ARG A 238 19.72 -4.04 -3.13
N GLU A 239 20.27 -3.80 -4.33
CA GLU A 239 20.09 -2.52 -5.03
C GLU A 239 18.60 -2.20 -5.27
N VAL A 240 17.82 -3.16 -5.78
CA VAL A 240 16.37 -3.03 -5.96
C VAL A 240 15.70 -2.62 -4.66
N LEU A 241 15.99 -3.31 -3.55
CA LEU A 241 15.39 -2.98 -2.26
C LEU A 241 15.72 -1.54 -1.81
N LEU A 242 16.97 -1.12 -1.96
CA LEU A 242 17.45 0.18 -1.46
C LEU A 242 17.00 1.35 -2.33
N ARG A 243 16.95 1.21 -3.66
CA ARG A 243 16.41 2.23 -4.56
C ARG A 243 14.92 2.49 -4.32
N TRP A 244 14.13 1.47 -4.00
CA TRP A 244 12.74 1.68 -3.55
C TRP A 244 12.67 2.37 -2.18
N CYS A 245 13.59 2.04 -1.26
CA CYS A 245 13.63 2.64 0.07
C CYS A 245 13.90 4.15 -0.03
N GLU A 246 14.80 4.56 -0.92
CA GLU A 246 15.06 5.96 -1.25
C GLU A 246 13.79 6.70 -1.66
N ILE A 247 13.00 6.13 -2.57
CA ILE A 247 11.75 6.74 -3.04
C ILE A 247 10.73 6.85 -1.90
N ALA A 248 10.55 5.78 -1.14
CA ALA A 248 9.57 5.74 -0.07
C ALA A 248 9.87 6.76 1.05
N ALA A 249 11.15 7.09 1.28
CA ALA A 249 11.54 8.08 2.28
C ALA A 249 10.98 9.48 2.00
N PHE A 250 10.78 9.81 0.72
CA PHE A 250 10.24 11.09 0.24
C PHE A 250 8.78 11.00 -0.22
N ASN A 251 8.00 10.13 0.42
CA ASN A 251 6.56 9.98 0.19
C ASN A 251 5.81 9.93 1.53
N VAL A 252 4.48 9.85 1.51
CA VAL A 252 3.62 9.87 2.71
C VAL A 252 3.78 8.61 3.57
N ILE A 253 4.02 7.45 2.95
CA ILE A 253 4.12 6.15 3.63
C ILE A 253 5.38 5.40 3.19
N MET A 254 6.17 4.95 4.16
CA MET A 254 7.17 3.88 3.98
C MET A 254 6.60 2.55 4.48
N ARG A 255 6.51 1.55 3.59
CA ARG A 255 6.08 0.19 3.96
C ARG A 255 6.86 -0.87 3.17
N THR A 256 7.42 -1.84 3.87
CA THR A 256 8.09 -3.01 3.28
C THR A 256 7.09 -4.12 2.99
N HIS A 257 7.52 -5.11 2.21
CA HIS A 257 6.81 -6.37 2.05
C HIS A 257 7.81 -7.51 1.81
N GLU A 258 7.61 -8.66 2.47
CA GLU A 258 8.46 -9.84 2.25
C GLU A 258 8.38 -10.40 0.80
N GLY A 259 7.32 -10.07 0.05
CA GLY A 259 7.00 -10.67 -1.24
C GLY A 259 6.32 -12.04 -1.14
N ASN A 260 6.01 -12.64 -2.29
CA ASN A 260 5.38 -13.97 -2.37
C ASN A 260 6.34 -15.12 -2.00
N ARG A 261 7.65 -14.91 -2.12
CA ARG A 261 8.71 -15.89 -1.82
C ARG A 261 9.79 -15.29 -0.90
N PRO A 262 9.50 -15.09 0.41
CA PRO A 262 10.37 -14.33 1.31
C PRO A 262 11.83 -14.78 1.34
N LEU A 263 12.08 -16.10 1.38
CA LEU A 263 13.42 -16.69 1.49
C LEU A 263 14.29 -16.53 0.24
N SER A 264 13.69 -16.22 -0.91
CA SER A 264 14.40 -16.00 -2.18
C SER A 264 14.67 -14.53 -2.46
N ASN A 265 14.32 -13.63 -1.54
CA ASN A 265 14.39 -12.19 -1.72
C ASN A 265 15.26 -11.54 -0.64
N THR A 266 16.01 -10.51 -1.01
CA THR A 266 16.65 -9.62 -0.03
C THR A 266 15.57 -8.86 0.74
N GLN A 267 15.67 -8.85 2.06
CA GLN A 267 14.79 -8.16 3.00
C GLN A 267 15.55 -7.01 3.68
N PHE A 268 14.81 -6.12 4.34
CA PHE A 268 15.39 -4.95 5.01
C PHE A 268 16.38 -5.33 6.14
N ASP A 269 16.26 -6.56 6.65
CA ASP A 269 17.05 -7.15 7.72
C ASP A 269 17.99 -8.28 7.27
N SER A 270 18.14 -8.49 5.96
CA SER A 270 19.03 -9.55 5.43
C SER A 270 20.50 -9.38 5.82
N ASP A 271 20.96 -8.14 6.02
CA ASP A 271 22.31 -7.84 6.48
C ASP A 271 22.41 -6.47 7.18
N GLN A 272 23.57 -6.22 7.80
CA GLN A 272 23.82 -4.97 8.55
C GLN A 272 23.83 -3.72 7.66
N PHE A 273 24.17 -3.83 6.38
CA PHE A 273 24.14 -2.69 5.47
C PHE A 273 22.69 -2.29 5.18
N CYS A 274 21.81 -3.26 4.87
CA CYS A 274 20.37 -3.03 4.69
C CYS A 274 19.77 -2.39 5.94
N ILE A 275 20.03 -2.93 7.14
CA ILE A 275 19.48 -2.39 8.39
C ILE A 275 19.91 -0.93 8.58
N LYS A 276 21.20 -0.61 8.39
CA LYS A 276 21.70 0.77 8.53
C LYS A 276 21.11 1.71 7.48
N PHE A 277 20.95 1.23 6.25
CA PHE A 277 20.34 2.00 5.17
C PHE A 277 18.88 2.35 5.47
N PHE A 278 18.08 1.35 5.85
CA PHE A 278 16.69 1.57 6.26
C PHE A 278 16.57 2.44 7.50
N ALA A 279 17.49 2.32 8.47
CA ALA A 279 17.53 3.20 9.64
C ALA A 279 17.79 4.66 9.24
N ARG A 280 18.72 4.92 8.32
CA ARG A 280 18.98 6.28 7.78
C ARG A 280 17.75 6.82 7.05
N MET A 281 17.21 6.07 6.10
CA MET A 281 16.06 6.51 5.28
C MET A 281 14.79 6.71 6.11
N SER A 282 14.51 5.84 7.09
CA SER A 282 13.36 6.00 7.99
C SER A 282 13.52 7.20 8.95
N ARG A 283 14.75 7.56 9.36
CA ARG A 283 14.99 8.79 10.12
C ARG A 283 14.74 10.03 9.27
N ILE A 284 15.17 10.03 8.01
CA ILE A 284 14.88 11.12 7.06
C ILE A 284 13.38 11.27 6.86
N HIS A 285 12.66 10.17 6.61
CA HIS A 285 11.20 10.17 6.50
C HIS A 285 10.52 10.69 7.78
N ALA A 286 10.97 10.25 8.95
CA ALA A 286 10.45 10.72 10.23
C ALA A 286 10.73 12.21 10.48
N HIS A 287 11.90 12.70 10.07
CA HIS A 287 12.27 14.11 10.13
C HIS A 287 11.39 14.97 9.22
N LEU A 288 11.04 14.46 8.04
CA LEU A 288 10.13 15.12 7.09
C LEU A 288 8.66 15.13 7.53
N LYS A 289 8.29 14.47 8.63
CA LYS A 289 6.90 14.39 9.11
C LYS A 289 6.16 15.74 9.16
N PRO A 290 6.72 16.86 9.66
CA PRO A 290 6.03 18.14 9.65
C PRO A 290 5.66 18.60 8.23
N TYR A 291 6.57 18.46 7.28
CA TYR A 291 6.31 18.78 5.87
C TYR A 291 5.28 17.82 5.27
N SER A 292 5.42 16.51 5.50
CA SER A 292 4.45 15.52 5.00
C SER A 292 3.03 15.78 5.51
N LEU A 293 2.87 16.17 6.78
CA LEU A 293 1.56 16.55 7.34
C LEU A 293 1.00 17.81 6.67
N HIS A 294 1.83 18.82 6.42
CA HIS A 294 1.44 20.01 5.68
C HIS A 294 0.98 19.66 4.25
N VAL A 295 1.73 18.82 3.53
CA VAL A 295 1.37 18.37 2.18
C VAL A 295 0.03 17.64 2.18
N ILE A 296 -0.20 16.71 3.11
CA ILE A 296 -1.46 15.97 3.23
C ILE A 296 -2.63 16.92 3.50
N GLN A 297 -2.46 17.88 4.41
CA GLN A 297 -3.49 18.87 4.75
C GLN A 297 -3.82 19.78 3.55
N GLU A 298 -2.80 20.28 2.86
CA GLU A 298 -2.98 21.13 1.69
C GLU A 298 -3.66 20.36 0.55
N ALA A 299 -3.16 19.16 0.24
CA ALA A 299 -3.70 18.29 -0.80
C ALA A 299 -5.17 17.91 -0.50
N SER A 300 -5.47 17.53 0.74
CA SER A 300 -6.83 17.20 1.18
C SER A 300 -7.79 18.39 1.04
N ARG A 301 -7.37 19.61 1.46
CA ARG A 301 -8.18 20.83 1.33
C ARG A 301 -8.47 21.20 -0.12
N GLN A 302 -7.53 20.94 -1.03
CA GLN A 302 -7.66 21.28 -2.44
C GLN A 302 -8.30 20.17 -3.29
N GLY A 303 -8.53 18.98 -2.71
CA GLY A 303 -8.97 17.82 -3.49
C GLY A 303 -7.91 17.35 -4.50
N LYS A 304 -6.63 17.45 -4.15
CA LYS A 304 -5.49 17.05 -4.98
C LYS A 304 -4.70 15.90 -4.35
N SER A 305 -3.76 15.35 -5.11
CA SER A 305 -2.80 14.37 -4.61
C SER A 305 -1.62 15.05 -3.90
N CYS A 306 -1.00 14.33 -2.96
CA CYS A 306 0.23 14.75 -2.30
C CYS A 306 1.43 14.78 -3.26
N ILE A 307 1.35 14.05 -4.37
CA ILE A 307 2.37 14.08 -5.43
C ILE A 307 1.78 14.65 -6.71
N THR A 308 2.62 15.25 -7.56
CA THR A 308 2.19 15.76 -8.88
C THR A 308 3.26 15.48 -9.92
N PRO A 309 2.91 14.97 -11.12
CA PRO A 309 3.91 14.67 -12.16
C PRO A 309 4.65 15.94 -12.60
N HIS A 310 5.96 15.84 -12.76
CA HIS A 310 6.79 16.85 -13.44
C HIS A 310 7.20 16.36 -14.82
N THR A 311 7.67 15.12 -14.90
CA THR A 311 7.91 14.37 -16.15
C THR A 311 7.33 12.95 -16.00
N GLU A 312 7.65 12.03 -16.91
CA GLU A 312 7.17 10.65 -16.85
C GLU A 312 7.58 9.93 -15.56
N LEU A 313 8.78 10.19 -15.04
CA LEU A 313 9.33 9.52 -13.87
C LEU A 313 9.73 10.49 -12.74
N GLN A 314 9.69 11.79 -12.99
CA GLN A 314 9.94 12.80 -11.96
C GLN A 314 8.63 13.38 -11.44
N TYR A 315 8.60 13.69 -10.15
CA TYR A 315 7.41 14.23 -9.51
C TYR A 315 7.74 15.17 -8.38
N PHE A 316 6.78 16.02 -8.07
CA PHE A 316 6.82 16.82 -6.86
C PHE A 316 6.16 16.07 -5.71
N PHE A 317 6.73 16.13 -4.51
CA PHE A 317 6.05 15.80 -3.27
C PHE A 317 5.71 17.11 -2.56
N GLY A 318 4.43 17.47 -2.51
CA GLY A 318 4.01 18.85 -2.26
C GLY A 318 4.50 19.79 -3.36
N LYS A 319 4.73 21.07 -3.02
CA LYS A 319 5.21 22.10 -3.96
C LYS A 319 6.72 22.39 -3.85
N ASP A 320 7.35 21.88 -2.79
CA ASP A 320 8.69 22.28 -2.35
C ASP A 320 9.75 21.20 -2.52
N LEU A 321 9.39 19.95 -2.81
CA LEU A 321 10.33 18.86 -3.11
C LEU A 321 10.12 18.34 -4.54
N LEU A 322 11.19 18.25 -5.31
CA LEU A 322 11.28 17.56 -6.59
C LEU A 322 12.07 16.26 -6.40
N ILE A 323 11.52 15.14 -6.87
CA ILE A 323 12.12 13.81 -6.76
C ILE A 323 12.32 13.25 -8.17
N ALA A 324 13.53 12.78 -8.44
CA ALA A 324 13.92 12.07 -9.65
C ALA A 324 14.48 10.67 -9.27
N PRO A 325 13.65 9.63 -9.26
CA PRO A 325 14.06 8.29 -8.89
C PRO A 325 15.06 7.66 -9.87
N VAL A 326 15.99 6.86 -9.36
CA VAL A 326 16.79 5.94 -10.17
C VAL A 326 15.95 4.70 -10.46
N VAL A 327 15.70 4.41 -11.73
CA VAL A 327 14.79 3.33 -12.17
C VAL A 327 15.48 2.18 -12.90
N ASP A 328 16.80 2.24 -13.05
CA ASP A 328 17.62 1.25 -13.73
C ASP A 328 18.75 0.77 -12.81
N ALA A 329 19.28 -0.43 -13.08
CA ALA A 329 20.36 -1.03 -12.30
C ALA A 329 21.71 -0.34 -12.55
N GLU A 330 22.56 -0.32 -11.53
CA GLU A 330 23.96 0.13 -11.58
C GLU A 330 24.15 1.59 -12.02
N VAL A 331 23.10 2.41 -11.88
CA VAL A 331 23.13 3.84 -12.20
C VAL A 331 23.74 4.66 -11.06
N ASN A 332 24.80 5.41 -11.39
CA ASN A 332 25.46 6.34 -10.48
C ASN A 332 25.30 7.82 -10.87
N THR A 333 24.79 8.10 -12.07
CA THR A 333 24.49 9.46 -12.55
C THR A 333 23.15 9.45 -13.26
N LEU A 334 22.29 10.43 -12.96
CA LEU A 334 20.97 10.59 -13.54
C LEU A 334 20.85 11.96 -14.19
N THR A 335 20.34 12.01 -15.42
CA THR A 335 19.88 13.25 -16.05
C THR A 335 18.54 13.66 -15.45
N VAL A 336 18.49 14.82 -14.80
CA VAL A 336 17.30 15.34 -14.12
C VAL A 336 16.81 16.59 -14.85
N THR A 337 15.50 16.65 -15.10
CA THR A 337 14.86 17.88 -15.58
C THR A 337 14.53 18.78 -14.40
N ILE A 338 15.11 19.98 -14.31
CA ILE A 338 14.83 20.95 -13.23
C ILE A 338 13.76 21.93 -13.72
N PRO A 339 12.68 22.14 -12.96
CA PRO A 339 11.62 23.08 -13.31
C PRO A 339 12.08 24.53 -13.05
N ASP A 340 11.33 25.48 -13.61
CA ASP A 340 11.58 26.91 -13.42
C ASP A 340 11.71 27.30 -11.93
N GLY A 341 12.65 28.22 -11.70
CA GLY A 341 13.03 28.71 -10.38
C GLY A 341 14.37 28.18 -9.91
N GLN A 342 14.71 28.47 -8.66
CA GLN A 342 15.97 28.09 -8.03
C GLN A 342 15.75 26.86 -7.13
N TRP A 343 16.38 25.76 -7.50
CA TRP A 343 16.27 24.47 -6.81
C TRP A 343 17.61 24.06 -6.24
N VAL A 344 17.62 23.52 -5.03
CA VAL A 344 18.84 23.15 -4.33
C VAL A 344 18.89 21.65 -4.16
N HIS A 345 19.96 21.03 -4.63
CA HIS A 345 20.19 19.60 -4.45
C HIS A 345 20.33 19.28 -2.96
N LEU A 346 19.56 18.30 -2.49
CA LEU A 346 19.38 18.05 -1.07
C LEU A 346 20.69 17.68 -0.37
N TRP A 347 21.56 16.92 -1.04
CA TRP A 347 22.78 16.37 -0.43
C TRP A 347 23.96 17.32 -0.57
N THR A 348 24.17 17.90 -1.75
CA THR A 348 25.36 18.73 -2.05
C THR A 348 25.14 20.22 -1.79
N ARG A 349 23.89 20.66 -1.57
CA ARG A 349 23.51 22.08 -1.41
C ARG A 349 23.81 22.97 -2.61
N LYS A 350 24.17 22.39 -3.74
CA LYS A 350 24.36 23.12 -4.98
C LYS A 350 23.01 23.58 -5.53
N ALA A 351 22.93 24.85 -5.93
CA ALA A 351 21.77 25.41 -6.60
C ALA A 351 21.79 25.10 -8.10
N TYR A 352 20.59 24.93 -8.66
CA TYR A 352 20.33 24.60 -10.05
C TYR A 352 19.13 25.42 -10.54
N ASP A 353 19.30 26.01 -11.72
CA ASP A 353 18.28 26.69 -12.53
C ASP A 353 18.35 26.25 -14.01
N LYS A 354 19.11 25.18 -14.28
CA LYS A 354 19.30 24.59 -15.60
C LYS A 354 18.23 23.53 -15.86
N HIS A 355 17.55 23.61 -16.99
CA HIS A 355 16.44 22.73 -17.36
C HIS A 355 16.81 21.24 -17.41
N GLN A 356 18.04 20.87 -17.78
CA GLN A 356 18.56 19.50 -17.65
C GLN A 356 19.94 19.52 -16.99
N CYS A 357 20.16 18.62 -16.03
CA CYS A 357 21.44 18.50 -15.33
C CYS A 357 21.80 17.05 -15.03
N GLU A 358 23.10 16.75 -15.10
CA GLU A 358 23.66 15.47 -14.63
C GLU A 358 23.89 15.53 -13.12
N ILE A 359 23.35 14.53 -12.42
CA ILE A 359 23.35 14.46 -10.96
C ILE A 359 23.91 13.12 -10.52
N GLU A 360 24.94 13.15 -9.67
CA GLU A 360 25.44 11.94 -9.02
C GLU A 360 24.38 11.41 -8.03
N VAL A 361 24.09 10.12 -8.14
CA VAL A 361 23.04 9.42 -7.37
C VAL A 361 23.59 8.15 -6.71
N PRO A 362 24.68 8.22 -5.92
CA PRO A 362 25.15 7.06 -5.19
C PRO A 362 24.04 6.55 -4.24
N LEU A 363 24.06 5.25 -3.93
CA LEU A 363 23.10 4.69 -2.97
C LEU A 363 23.11 5.47 -1.65
N GLY A 364 21.94 5.90 -1.22
CA GLY A 364 21.74 6.72 -0.03
C GLY A 364 21.58 8.21 -0.30
N GLN A 365 21.75 8.65 -1.56
CA GLN A 365 21.65 10.04 -1.99
C GLN A 365 20.86 10.13 -3.31
N PRO A 366 19.55 9.79 -3.32
CA PRO A 366 18.71 9.89 -4.52
C PRO A 366 18.62 11.34 -5.01
N ALA A 367 18.37 11.56 -6.31
CA ALA A 367 18.21 12.90 -6.84
C ALA A 367 16.94 13.57 -6.29
N VAL A 368 17.12 14.40 -5.26
CA VAL A 368 16.08 15.15 -4.56
C VAL A 368 16.50 16.60 -4.46
N PHE A 369 15.57 17.50 -4.77
CA PHE A 369 15.78 18.94 -4.74
C PHE A 369 14.69 19.61 -3.93
N TYR A 370 15.05 20.71 -3.27
CA TYR A 370 14.08 21.58 -2.63
C TYR A 370 14.13 23.01 -3.18
N ARG A 371 13.00 23.70 -3.14
CA ARG A 371 12.92 25.10 -3.59
C ARG A 371 13.69 26.01 -2.62
N SER A 372 14.61 26.85 -3.12
CA SER A 372 15.50 27.66 -2.27
C SER A 372 14.77 28.68 -1.38
N THR A 373 13.62 29.19 -1.87
CA THR A 373 12.80 30.19 -1.19
C THR A 373 11.63 29.61 -0.40
N GLY A 374 11.59 28.29 -0.20
CA GLY A 374 10.52 27.63 0.52
C GLY A 374 10.56 27.89 2.03
N GLU A 375 9.39 27.94 2.67
CA GLU A 375 9.27 28.04 4.14
C GLU A 375 9.88 26.83 4.87
N TRP A 376 10.03 25.71 4.15
CA TRP A 376 10.55 24.43 4.66
C TRP A 376 12.06 24.26 4.46
N THR A 377 12.77 25.24 3.88
CA THR A 377 14.21 25.14 3.59
C THR A 377 15.04 24.69 4.79
N SER A 378 14.82 25.28 5.98
CA SER A 378 15.55 24.90 7.20
C SER A 378 15.34 23.43 7.59
N LEU A 379 14.13 22.88 7.39
CA LEU A 379 13.84 21.47 7.65
C LEU A 379 14.64 20.57 6.70
N PHE A 380 14.64 20.90 5.40
CA PHE A 380 15.39 20.13 4.39
C PHE A 380 16.90 20.26 4.56
N GLU A 381 17.37 21.40 5.04
CA GLU A 381 18.76 21.63 5.41
C GLU A 381 19.23 20.69 6.50
N GLN A 382 18.41 20.39 7.51
CA GLN A 382 18.78 19.50 8.61
C GLN A 382 18.90 18.01 8.23
N ILE A 383 18.52 17.60 7.01
CA ILE A 383 18.62 16.19 6.57
C ILE A 383 20.07 15.67 6.56
N HIS A 384 21.07 16.55 6.41
CA HIS A 384 22.48 16.16 6.46
C HIS A 384 22.94 15.58 7.82
N LEU A 385 22.12 15.71 8.87
CA LEU A 385 22.40 15.18 10.21
C LEU A 385 22.18 13.66 10.31
N PHE A 386 21.62 13.02 9.28
CA PHE A 386 21.37 11.58 9.19
C PHE A 386 22.25 10.95 8.11
#